data_AF-A0A5J4Q5X6-F1
#
_entry.id   AF-A0A5J4Q5X6-F1
#
_cell.length_a   1.000
_cell.length_b   1.000
_cell.length_c   1.000
_cell.angle_alpha   90.00
_cell.angle_beta   90.00
_cell.angle_gamma   90.00
#
_symmetry.space_group_name_H-M   'P 1'
#
loop_
_entity.id
_entity.type
_entity.pdbx_description
1 polymer ?
#
loop_
_entity_poly.entity_id
_entity_poly.type
_entity_poly.pdbx_seq_one_letter_code
_entity_poly.pdbx_strand_id
1 'polypeptide(L)'
;GATLQMSHPDLEILFHGKWSSNWHLTSSNQREAAGILCAFRSSETYLRERQIRSLKIETDNSSAAYNINRGSAAVALVKLTDRILETAEDLNLQLHAFHIPGKLNAIPDSLSRLATSGDYQIHQNVLMEALFALQVHPSIDMFANRRNRKFRRFMTLVLANQEPLSQLELPPISLY
;
A
#
# COMPACT_ATOMS: atom_id res chain seq x y z
N GLY A 1 4.52 1.45 -3.24
CA GLY A 1 3.97 1.90 -1.96
C GLY A 1 3.20 0.77 -1.32
N ALA A 2 3.16 0.71 0.01
CA ALA A 2 2.31 -0.22 0.74
C ALA A 2 1.47 0.55 1.74
N THR A 3 0.22 0.16 1.89
CA THR A 3 -0.80 0.90 2.65
C THR A 3 -1.40 -0.02 3.68
N LEU A 4 -1.26 0.31 4.97
CA LEU A 4 -2.04 -0.31 6.04
C LEU A 4 -3.33 0.48 6.22
N GLN A 5 -4.46 -0.21 6.26
CA GLN A 5 -5.71 0.34 6.71
C GLN A 5 -5.99 -0.23 8.11
N MET A 6 -6.06 0.65 9.11
CA MET A 6 -6.47 0.28 10.46
C MET A 6 -7.88 0.80 10.72
N SER A 7 -8.81 -0.08 11.05
CA SER A 7 -10.16 0.29 11.50
C SER A 7 -10.25 0.25 13.02
N HIS A 8 -10.22 1.40 13.68
CA HIS A 8 -10.86 1.58 14.98
C HIS A 8 -12.36 1.86 14.71
N PRO A 9 -13.31 1.58 15.62
CA PRO A 9 -14.74 1.77 15.40
C PRO A 9 -15.17 3.05 14.65
N ASP A 10 -14.40 4.15 14.72
CA ASP A 10 -14.69 5.41 14.02
C ASP A 10 -13.47 6.06 13.34
N LEU A 11 -12.38 5.33 13.09
CA LEU A 11 -11.16 5.93 12.53
C LEU A 11 -10.43 5.01 11.56
N GLU A 12 -10.25 5.50 10.34
CA GLU A 12 -9.42 4.91 9.29
C GLU A 12 -8.07 5.62 9.27
N ILE A 13 -6.99 4.89 9.56
CA ILE A 13 -5.63 5.43 9.49
C ILE A 13 -4.84 4.72 8.41
N LEU A 14 -4.23 5.54 7.56
CA LEU A 14 -3.45 5.12 6.41
C LEU A 14 -1.97 5.33 6.68
N PHE A 15 -1.21 4.23 6.69
CA PHE A 15 0.24 4.29 6.82
C PHE A 15 0.90 3.99 5.48
N HIS A 16 1.76 4.90 5.02
CA HIS A 16 2.50 4.74 3.77
C HIS A 16 4.01 4.54 4.03
N GLY A 17 4.54 3.40 3.57
CA GLY A 17 5.96 3.08 3.66
C GLY A 17 6.70 3.22 2.32
N LYS A 18 7.92 3.75 2.35
CA LYS A 18 8.86 3.68 1.22
C LYS A 18 9.54 2.32 1.19
N TRP A 19 9.60 1.73 0.01
CA TRP A 19 10.30 0.47 -0.22
C TRP A 19 11.80 0.79 -0.29
N SER A 20 12.65 0.02 0.40
CA SER A 20 14.09 0.16 0.22
C SER A 20 14.51 -0.43 -1.12
N SER A 21 15.49 0.17 -1.79
CA SER A 21 16.04 -0.28 -3.08
C SER A 21 16.59 -1.70 -3.06
N ASN A 22 16.84 -2.27 -1.88
CA ASN A 22 17.47 -3.58 -1.71
C ASN A 22 16.46 -4.74 -1.68
N TRP A 23 15.17 -4.46 -1.92
CA TRP A 23 14.12 -5.47 -1.90
C TRP A 23 13.96 -6.11 -3.27
N HIS A 24 14.41 -7.36 -3.43
CA HIS A 24 14.19 -8.17 -4.62
C HIS A 24 12.86 -8.92 -4.51
N LEU A 25 11.76 -8.29 -4.93
CA LEU A 25 10.40 -8.83 -4.83
C LEU A 25 9.91 -9.24 -6.21
N THR A 26 9.84 -10.54 -6.46
CA THR A 26 9.58 -11.12 -7.79
C THR A 26 8.18 -11.70 -7.94
N SER A 27 7.40 -11.75 -6.86
CA SER A 27 6.02 -12.28 -6.85
C SER A 27 5.04 -11.34 -6.15
N SER A 28 3.74 -11.46 -6.47
CA SER A 28 2.66 -10.75 -5.76
C SER A 28 2.67 -11.06 -4.26
N ASN A 29 2.86 -12.33 -3.88
CA ASN A 29 2.91 -12.75 -2.48
C ASN A 29 4.05 -12.08 -1.71
N GLN A 30 5.22 -11.92 -2.33
CA GLN A 30 6.34 -11.22 -1.72
C GLN A 30 6.05 -9.74 -1.57
N ARG A 31 5.46 -9.11 -2.59
CA ARG A 31 5.05 -7.70 -2.55
C ARG A 31 4.00 -7.43 -1.47
N GLU A 32 3.07 -8.36 -1.28
CA GLU A 32 2.05 -8.25 -0.25
C GLU A 32 2.65 -8.37 1.16
N ALA A 33 3.44 -9.41 1.41
CA ALA A 33 4.13 -9.58 2.70
C ALA A 33 5.07 -8.40 2.99
N ALA A 34 5.79 -7.91 1.98
CA ALA A 34 6.59 -6.70 2.09
C ALA A 34 5.74 -5.49 2.47
N GLY A 35 4.54 -5.39 1.90
CA GLY A 35 3.62 -4.31 2.19
C GLY A 35 3.16 -4.31 3.64
N ILE A 36 2.79 -5.47 4.16
CA ILE A 36 2.42 -5.67 5.57
C ILE A 36 3.58 -5.31 6.51
N LEU A 37 4.81 -5.72 6.18
CA LEU A 37 5.99 -5.36 6.98
C LEU A 37 6.30 -3.85 6.95
N CYS A 38 6.16 -3.21 5.78
CA CYS A 38 6.33 -1.76 5.65
C CYS A 38 5.29 -1.02 6.49
N ALA A 39 4.04 -1.45 6.41
CA ALA A 39 2.92 -0.96 7.17
C ALA A 39 3.21 -0.93 8.68
N PHE A 40 3.66 -2.05 9.26
CA PHE A 40 4.00 -2.15 10.68
C PHE A 40 5.10 -1.18 11.10
N ARG A 41 6.15 -1.08 10.28
CA ARG A 41 7.27 -0.17 10.55
C ARG A 41 6.86 1.30 10.52
N SER A 42 5.96 1.66 9.60
CA SER A 42 5.43 3.02 9.53
C SER A 42 4.42 3.35 10.63
N SER A 43 3.77 2.34 11.23
CA SER A 43 2.79 2.52 12.28
C SER A 43 3.31 2.27 13.69
N GLU A 44 4.57 1.85 13.86
CA GLU A 44 5.17 1.48 15.15
C GLU A 44 4.93 2.52 16.26
N THR A 45 5.27 3.80 16.01
CA THR A 45 5.08 4.87 17.01
C THR A 45 3.61 4.97 17.43
N TYR A 46 2.69 4.96 16.46
CA TYR A 46 1.27 5.03 16.73
C TYR A 46 0.77 3.83 17.54
N LEU A 47 1.20 2.62 17.18
CA LEU A 47 0.83 1.38 17.87
C LEU A 47 1.29 1.38 19.33
N ARG A 48 2.52 1.87 19.58
CA ARG A 48 3.08 1.99 20.93
C ARG A 48 2.36 3.06 21.76
N GLU A 49 2.17 4.26 21.21
CA GLU A 49 1.51 5.37 21.92
C GLU A 49 0.06 5.05 22.28
N ARG A 50 -0.65 4.34 21.40
CA ARG A 50 -2.03 3.91 21.63
C ARG A 50 -2.15 2.60 22.42
N GLN A 51 -1.03 1.98 22.77
CA GLN A 51 -0.97 0.71 23.50
C GLN A 51 -1.84 -0.39 22.86
N ILE A 52 -1.85 -0.43 21.52
CA ILE A 52 -2.60 -1.45 20.78
C ILE A 52 -1.97 -2.81 21.07
N ARG A 53 -2.80 -3.81 21.40
CA ARG A 53 -2.35 -5.18 21.72
C ARG A 53 -2.79 -6.23 20.71
N SER A 54 -3.68 -5.87 19.79
CA SER A 54 -4.20 -6.78 18.79
C SER A 54 -4.45 -6.05 17.48
N LEU A 55 -4.08 -6.68 16.36
CA LEU A 55 -4.34 -6.17 15.02
C LEU A 55 -5.06 -7.20 14.17
N LYS A 56 -6.11 -6.72 13.50
CA LYS A 56 -6.74 -7.40 12.38
C LYS A 56 -6.05 -6.94 11.10
N ILE A 57 -5.53 -7.88 10.32
CA ILE A 57 -4.94 -7.63 9.00
C ILE A 57 -5.95 -8.12 7.96
N GLU A 58 -6.36 -7.26 7.04
CA GLU A 58 -7.18 -7.64 5.90
C GLU A 58 -6.34 -7.54 4.63
N THR A 59 -6.33 -8.61 3.83
CA THR A 59 -5.54 -8.68 2.58
C THR A 59 -6.32 -9.45 1.52
N ASP A 60 -6.18 -9.07 0.26
CA ASP A 60 -6.71 -9.86 -0.86
C ASP A 60 -5.83 -11.05 -1.24
N ASN A 61 -4.70 -11.20 -0.58
CA ASN A 61 -3.79 -12.31 -0.76
C ASN A 61 -4.04 -13.40 0.28
N SER A 62 -4.80 -14.42 -0.10
CA SER A 62 -5.08 -15.57 0.76
C SER A 62 -3.82 -16.29 1.25
N SER A 63 -2.74 -16.30 0.45
CA SER A 63 -1.46 -16.90 0.87
C SER A 63 -0.77 -16.07 1.95
N ALA A 64 -0.82 -14.74 1.87
CA ALA A 64 -0.27 -13.86 2.90
C ALA A 64 -1.03 -14.02 4.22
N ALA A 65 -2.37 -14.02 4.16
CA ALA A 65 -3.21 -14.25 5.34
C ALA A 65 -2.92 -15.60 5.99
N TYR A 66 -2.84 -16.67 5.19
CA TYR A 66 -2.53 -18.01 5.67
C TYR A 66 -1.16 -18.08 6.34
N ASN A 67 -0.12 -17.54 5.71
CA ASN A 67 1.25 -17.61 6.23
C ASN A 67 1.40 -16.88 7.56
N ILE A 68 0.76 -15.72 7.73
CA ILE A 68 0.77 -14.95 8.98
C ILE A 68 0.07 -15.74 10.09
N ASN A 69 -1.15 -16.23 9.85
CA ASN A 69 -1.90 -16.97 10.86
C ASN A 69 -1.21 -18.29 11.26
N ARG A 70 -0.56 -18.95 10.30
CA ARG A 70 0.15 -20.21 10.56
C ARG A 70 1.52 -19.97 11.22
N GLY A 71 2.08 -18.78 11.10
CA GLY A 71 3.46 -18.50 11.50
C GLY A 71 4.50 -19.23 10.64
N SER A 72 4.18 -19.55 9.39
CA SER A 72 5.10 -20.27 8.50
C SER A 72 4.82 -19.93 7.03
N ALA A 73 5.86 -19.91 6.20
CA ALA A 73 5.73 -19.67 4.78
C ALA A 73 6.71 -20.53 3.96
N ALA A 74 6.51 -20.57 2.63
CA ALA A 74 7.47 -21.16 1.71
C ALA A 74 8.82 -20.44 1.76
N VAL A 75 9.90 -21.10 1.35
CA VAL A 75 11.29 -20.60 1.41
C VAL A 75 11.45 -19.18 0.80
N ALA A 76 10.73 -18.89 -0.29
CA ALA A 76 10.78 -17.58 -0.94
C ALA A 76 10.16 -16.42 -0.11
N LEU A 77 9.39 -16.74 0.93
CA LEU A 77 8.62 -15.82 1.77
C LEU A 77 8.99 -15.88 3.25
N VAL A 78 9.62 -16.97 3.72
CA VAL A 78 9.88 -17.23 5.15
C VAL A 78 10.55 -16.04 5.83
N LYS A 79 11.59 -15.46 5.23
CA LYS A 79 12.29 -14.28 5.77
C LYS A 79 11.40 -13.05 5.94
N LEU A 80 10.40 -12.87 5.09
CA LEU A 80 9.44 -11.76 5.23
C LEU A 80 8.42 -12.06 6.30
N THR A 81 7.90 -13.29 6.34
CA THR A 81 6.97 -13.74 7.36
C THR A 81 7.58 -13.68 8.75
N ASP A 82 8.80 -14.20 8.93
CA ASP A 82 9.51 -14.16 10.22
C ASP A 82 9.67 -12.72 10.71
N ARG A 83 10.11 -11.80 9.84
CA ARG A 83 10.24 -10.38 10.20
C ARG A 83 8.92 -9.71 10.56
N ILE A 84 7.80 -10.10 9.96
CA ILE A 84 6.47 -9.60 10.33
C ILE A 84 6.13 -10.06 11.75
N LEU A 85 6.36 -11.34 12.05
CA LEU A 85 6.06 -11.93 13.35
C LEU A 85 6.98 -11.39 14.45
N GLU A 86 8.27 -11.27 14.19
CA GLU A 86 9.26 -10.64 15.09
C GLU A 86 8.86 -9.19 15.40
N THR A 87 8.50 -8.42 14.37
CA THR A 87 8.05 -7.02 14.56
C THR A 87 6.77 -6.98 15.41
N ALA A 88 5.86 -7.94 15.24
CA ALA A 88 4.64 -8.00 16.04
C ALA A 88 4.93 -8.38 17.49
N GLU A 89 5.85 -9.30 17.73
CA GLU A 89 6.30 -9.71 19.05
C GLU A 89 6.98 -8.54 19.79
N ASP A 90 7.88 -7.81 19.12
CA ASP A 90 8.55 -6.60 19.65
C ASP A 90 7.55 -5.47 20.02
N LEU A 91 6.40 -5.47 19.35
CA LEU A 91 5.29 -4.55 19.60
C LEU A 91 4.26 -5.11 20.59
N ASN A 92 4.42 -6.35 21.07
CA ASN A 92 3.45 -7.09 21.88
C ASN A 92 2.04 -7.17 21.24
N LEU A 93 2.00 -7.46 19.94
CA LEU A 93 0.77 -7.52 19.14
C LEU A 93 0.33 -8.95 18.88
N GLN A 94 -0.94 -9.24 19.16
CA GLN A 94 -1.63 -10.41 18.64
C GLN A 94 -2.13 -10.12 17.22
N LEU A 95 -1.71 -10.93 16.25
CA LEU A 95 -2.09 -10.77 14.86
C LEU A 95 -3.18 -11.75 14.45
N HIS A 96 -4.17 -11.25 13.71
CA HIS A 96 -5.16 -12.08 13.02
C HIS A 96 -5.31 -11.59 11.59
N ALA A 97 -4.91 -12.41 10.62
CA ALA A 97 -5.03 -12.08 9.20
C ALA A 97 -6.27 -12.71 8.56
N PHE A 98 -6.98 -11.93 7.75
CA PHE A 98 -8.21 -12.32 7.07
C PHE A 98 -8.07 -12.05 5.58
N HIS A 99 -8.43 -13.04 4.79
CA HIS A 99 -8.55 -12.87 3.35
C HIS A 99 -9.86 -12.13 3.02
N ILE A 100 -9.77 -11.04 2.26
CA ILE A 100 -10.92 -10.31 1.73
C ILE A 100 -10.94 -10.40 0.20
N PRO A 101 -12.11 -10.42 -0.46
CA PRO A 101 -12.16 -10.34 -1.91
C PRO A 101 -11.48 -9.06 -2.42
N GLY A 102 -10.73 -9.13 -3.52
CA GLY A 102 -10.03 -7.97 -4.09
C GLY A 102 -10.94 -6.76 -4.40
N LYS A 103 -12.24 -6.99 -4.63
CA LYS A 103 -13.24 -5.89 -4.77
C LYS A 103 -13.35 -5.03 -3.52
N LEU A 104 -13.14 -5.60 -2.33
CA LEU A 104 -13.11 -4.88 -1.05
C LEU A 104 -11.74 -4.23 -0.79
N ASN A 105 -10.68 -4.69 -1.45
CA ASN A 105 -9.33 -4.11 -1.37
C ASN A 105 -9.13 -2.93 -2.34
N ALA A 106 -10.20 -2.39 -2.93
CA ALA A 106 -10.10 -1.37 -3.98
C ALA A 106 -9.44 -0.07 -3.50
N ILE A 107 -9.69 0.37 -2.26
CA ILE A 107 -9.13 1.62 -1.73
C ILE A 107 -7.63 1.47 -1.45
N PRO A 108 -7.15 0.49 -0.65
CA PRO A 108 -5.71 0.29 -0.44
C PRO A 108 -4.95 0.00 -1.75
N ASP A 109 -5.52 -0.81 -2.66
CA ASP A 109 -4.91 -1.09 -3.96
C ASP A 109 -4.75 0.20 -4.80
N SER A 110 -5.81 1.01 -4.90
CA SER A 110 -5.77 2.28 -5.64
C SER A 110 -4.73 3.24 -5.05
N LEU A 111 -4.64 3.33 -3.72
CA LEU A 111 -3.65 4.16 -3.03
C LEU A 111 -2.23 3.63 -3.21
N SER A 112 -2.04 2.31 -3.16
CA SER A 112 -0.73 1.68 -3.41
C SER A 112 -0.26 1.97 -4.84
N ARG A 113 -1.17 1.91 -5.82
CA ARG A 113 -0.91 2.27 -7.22
C ARG A 113 -0.63 3.75 -7.38
N LEU A 114 -1.36 4.61 -6.66
CA LEU A 114 -1.13 6.05 -6.67
C LEU A 114 0.26 6.40 -6.14
N ALA A 115 0.65 5.82 -5.01
CA ALA A 115 1.98 6.00 -4.44
C ALA A 115 3.11 5.41 -5.30
N THR A 116 2.78 4.49 -6.20
CA THR A 116 3.70 3.84 -7.14
C THR A 116 3.48 4.34 -8.58
N SER A 117 2.66 5.39 -8.77
CA SER A 117 2.26 5.89 -10.10
C SER A 117 3.46 6.37 -10.94
N GLY A 118 4.60 6.61 -10.29
CA GLY A 118 5.86 6.86 -10.95
C GLY A 118 6.53 5.67 -11.65
N ASP A 119 6.13 4.43 -11.36
CA ASP A 119 6.81 3.23 -11.90
C ASP A 119 6.00 2.54 -13.00
N TYR A 120 4.70 2.84 -13.12
CA TYR A 120 3.88 2.33 -14.21
C TYR A 120 4.14 3.13 -15.48
N GLN A 121 4.38 2.44 -16.60
CA GLN A 121 4.54 3.06 -17.90
C GLN A 121 3.74 2.28 -18.94
N ILE A 122 2.82 2.96 -19.64
CA ILE A 122 2.14 2.36 -20.81
C ILE A 122 3.16 2.25 -21.95
N HIS A 123 3.17 1.14 -22.69
CA HIS A 123 4.04 1.01 -23.86
C HIS A 123 3.64 2.05 -24.92
N GLN A 124 4.61 2.69 -25.57
CA GLN A 124 4.32 3.82 -26.48
C GLN A 124 3.31 3.45 -27.57
N ASN A 125 3.45 2.25 -28.14
CA ASN A 125 2.57 1.78 -29.22
C ASN A 125 1.12 1.60 -28.74
N VAL A 126 0.93 0.99 -27.56
CA VAL A 126 -0.41 0.80 -26.96
C VAL A 126 -1.05 2.14 -26.65
N LEU A 127 -0.27 3.10 -26.15
CA LEU A 127 -0.75 4.46 -25.93
C LEU A 127 -1.22 5.10 -27.26
N MET A 128 -0.41 5.04 -28.32
CA MET A 128 -0.75 5.64 -29.61
C MET A 128 -2.00 5.01 -30.23
N GLU A 129 -2.15 3.69 -30.16
CA GLU A 129 -3.35 2.98 -30.61
C GLU A 129 -4.60 3.42 -29.83
N ALA A 130 -4.51 3.52 -28.50
CA ALA A 130 -5.61 3.97 -27.67
C ALA A 130 -6.00 5.43 -27.98
N LEU A 131 -5.03 6.33 -28.13
CA LEU A 131 -5.29 7.74 -28.47
C LEU A 131 -5.94 7.88 -29.84
N PHE A 132 -5.50 7.08 -30.82
CA PHE A 132 -6.10 7.05 -32.15
C PHE A 132 -7.53 6.51 -32.12
N ALA A 133 -7.77 5.39 -31.43
CA ALA A 133 -9.11 4.81 -31.29
C ALA A 133 -10.09 5.76 -30.57
N LEU A 134 -9.60 6.49 -29.56
CA LEU A 134 -10.37 7.46 -28.79
C LEU A 134 -10.46 8.85 -29.46
N GLN A 135 -9.72 9.09 -30.55
CA GLN A 135 -9.64 10.38 -31.25
C GLN A 135 -9.25 11.55 -30.33
N VAL A 136 -8.41 11.30 -29.31
CA VAL A 136 -7.96 12.30 -28.33
C VAL A 136 -6.47 12.60 -28.44
N HIS A 137 -6.13 13.87 -28.21
CA HIS A 137 -4.77 14.39 -28.32
C HIS A 137 -4.35 15.07 -27.01
N PRO A 138 -3.96 14.30 -25.98
CA PRO A 138 -3.59 14.87 -24.69
C PRO A 138 -2.33 15.73 -24.81
N SER A 139 -2.38 16.90 -24.17
CA SER A 139 -1.26 17.86 -24.13
C SER A 139 -0.45 17.77 -22.83
N ILE A 140 -0.93 17.02 -21.84
CA ILE A 140 -0.31 16.85 -20.53
C ILE A 140 -0.51 15.41 -20.01
N ASP A 141 0.55 14.84 -19.44
CA ASP A 141 0.54 13.55 -18.77
C ASP A 141 0.30 13.74 -17.27
N MET A 142 -0.93 13.52 -16.78
CA MET A 142 -1.29 13.87 -15.38
C MET A 142 -0.81 12.86 -14.34
N PHE A 143 -0.33 11.69 -14.76
CA PHE A 143 0.01 10.57 -13.88
C PHE A 143 1.47 10.13 -14.04
N ALA A 144 2.34 11.03 -14.50
CA ALA A 144 3.72 10.70 -14.84
C ALA A 144 4.76 11.44 -13.98
N ASN A 145 5.93 10.84 -13.86
CA ASN A 145 7.13 11.46 -13.35
C ASN A 145 8.14 11.72 -14.48
N ARG A 146 9.29 12.30 -14.12
CA ARG A 146 10.38 12.59 -15.06
C ARG A 146 10.88 11.36 -15.84
N ARG A 147 10.76 10.17 -15.27
CA ARG A 147 11.29 8.91 -15.83
C ARG A 147 10.29 8.21 -16.76
N ASN A 148 8.98 8.26 -16.48
CA ASN A 148 7.98 7.51 -17.24
C ASN A 148 7.11 8.36 -18.19
N ARG A 149 7.25 9.71 -18.17
CA ARG A 149 6.42 10.64 -18.98
C ARG A 149 6.32 10.25 -20.45
N LYS A 150 5.11 10.38 -20.99
CA LYS A 150 4.83 10.17 -22.42
C LYS A 150 4.69 11.47 -23.21
N PHE A 151 4.49 12.57 -22.50
CA PHE A 151 4.34 13.90 -23.08
C PHE A 151 5.36 14.87 -22.48
N ARG A 152 5.65 15.95 -23.22
CA ARG A 152 6.60 16.99 -22.79
C ARG A 152 6.15 17.63 -21.47
N ARG A 153 4.86 17.96 -21.36
CA ARG A 153 4.22 18.44 -20.13
C ARG A 153 3.70 17.24 -19.33
N PHE A 154 4.03 17.20 -18.05
CA PHE A 154 3.57 16.16 -17.15
C PHE A 154 3.38 16.71 -15.74
N MET A 155 2.53 16.07 -14.96
CA MET A 155 2.32 16.33 -13.54
C MET A 155 2.74 15.10 -12.76
N THR A 156 3.61 15.30 -11.77
CA THR A 156 3.94 14.27 -10.80
C THR A 156 3.09 14.49 -9.56
N LEU A 157 2.30 13.49 -9.21
CA LEU A 157 1.60 13.48 -7.93
C LEU A 157 2.62 13.26 -6.83
N VAL A 158 3.10 14.35 -6.24
CA VAL A 158 3.90 14.31 -5.01
C VAL A 158 2.90 14.41 -3.87
N LEU A 159 2.68 13.31 -3.15
CA LEU A 159 2.06 13.38 -1.84
C LEU A 159 3.03 14.16 -0.95
N ALA A 160 2.62 15.34 -0.48
CA ALA A 160 3.36 16.08 0.53
C ALA A 160 3.51 15.18 1.77
N ASN A 161 4.74 14.76 2.06
CA ASN A 161 5.06 14.17 3.35
C ASN A 161 5.47 15.30 4.31
N GLN A 162 4.99 15.20 5.55
CA GLN A 162 5.25 16.02 6.74
C GLN A 162 4.25 17.15 7.00
N GLU A 163 3.19 16.81 7.73
CA GLU A 163 2.83 17.52 8.95
C GLU A 163 2.64 16.45 10.05
N PRO A 164 3.08 16.67 11.30
CA PRO A 164 2.67 15.83 12.42
C PRO A 164 1.13 15.86 12.48
N LEU A 165 0.49 14.72 12.71
CA LEU A 165 -0.94 14.63 12.97
C LEU A 165 -1.28 15.24 14.34
N SER A 166 -1.09 16.55 14.47
CA SER A 166 -1.89 17.36 15.36
C SER A 166 -2.87 18.12 14.48
N GLN A 167 -4.14 17.73 14.56
CA GLN A 167 -5.31 18.42 13.97
C GLN A 167 -5.55 18.18 12.47
N LEU A 168 -6.04 17.00 12.12
CA LEU A 168 -7.02 16.88 11.04
C LEU A 168 -8.18 16.00 11.53
N GLU A 169 -9.11 16.63 12.24
CA GLU A 169 -10.47 16.10 12.36
C GLU A 169 -11.10 16.21 10.98
N LEU A 170 -11.31 15.07 10.31
CA LEU A 170 -12.21 15.05 9.16
C LEU A 170 -13.62 15.34 9.68
N PRO A 171 -14.36 16.30 9.11
CA PRO A 171 -15.72 16.55 9.54
C PRO A 171 -16.57 15.29 9.27
N PRO A 172 -17.57 14.99 10.13
CA PRO A 172 -18.45 13.85 9.94
C PRO A 172 -19.23 14.05 8.64
N ILE A 173 -19.02 13.18 7.65
CA ILE A 173 -19.85 13.14 6.45
C ILE A 173 -21.14 12.41 6.81
N SER A 174 -22.20 13.18 7.04
CA SER A 174 -23.58 12.69 7.05
C SER A 174 -23.92 12.08 5.69
N LEU A 175 -24.41 10.84 5.72
CA LEU A 175 -24.99 10.17 4.56
C LEU A 175 -26.42 10.67 4.32
N TYR A 176 -26.68 11.16 3.11
CA TYR A 176 -27.94 10.95 2.40
C TYR A 176 -27.65 10.16 1.13
#